data_AF-A0A9E4J4S5-F1
#
_entry.id   AF-A0A9E4J4S5-F1
#
_cell.length_a   1.000
_cell.length_b   1.000
_cell.length_c   1.000
_cell.angle_alpha   90.00
_cell.angle_beta   90.00
_cell.angle_gamma   90.00
#
_symmetry.space_group_name_H-M   'P 1'
#
loop_
_entity.id
_entity.type
_entity.pdbx_description
1 polymer ?
#
loop_
_entity_poly.entity_id
_entity_poly.type
_entity_poly.pdbx_seq_one_letter_code
_entity_poly.pdbx_strand_id
1 'polypeptide(L)'
;AILEIENGRVARRRLDPRPPALHTLSVDLTEVENPGQARDRVRGALSGLAGAARIRLIGEPDDLHLHEDDFSTGSFELPDGIEQILVDISGLTPPYDLEQIEQEPTVRGMFVQRVREDDLDPETERLVLLAGLRALDGRDDLAVVDELRMGASEAAHPIGQPAAADDRPDNGEAA
;
A
#
# COMPACT_ATOMS: atom_id res chain seq x y z
N ALA A 1 33.84 -13.95 -18.40
CA ALA A 1 33.18 -15.09 -19.06
C ALA A 1 32.99 -16.16 -18.01
N ILE A 2 31.76 -16.64 -17.84
CA ILE A 2 31.47 -17.71 -16.88
C ILE A 2 31.50 -19.02 -17.67
N LEU A 3 32.15 -20.03 -17.11
CA LEU A 3 32.18 -21.38 -17.65
C LEU A 3 31.22 -22.22 -16.81
N GLU A 4 30.05 -22.52 -17.34
CA GLU A 4 29.15 -23.51 -16.75
C GLU A 4 29.51 -24.87 -17.32
N ILE A 5 29.74 -25.82 -16.42
CA ILE A 5 30.04 -27.21 -16.77
C ILE A 5 28.82 -28.03 -16.33
N GLU A 6 28.01 -28.43 -17.30
CA GLU A 6 26.96 -29.44 -17.11
C GLU A 6 27.24 -30.62 -18.01
N ASN A 7 27.23 -31.83 -17.45
CA ASN A 7 27.34 -33.10 -18.19
C ASN A 7 28.54 -33.18 -19.16
N GLY A 8 29.71 -32.66 -18.75
CA GLY A 8 30.92 -32.67 -19.57
C GLY A 8 30.89 -31.72 -20.78
N ARG A 9 29.86 -30.87 -20.89
CA ARG A 9 29.76 -29.82 -21.90
C ARG A 9 30.15 -28.49 -21.26
N VAL A 10 31.09 -27.79 -21.89
CA VAL A 10 31.47 -26.44 -21.49
C VAL A 10 30.61 -25.45 -22.28
N ALA A 11 29.65 -24.82 -21.60
CA ALA A 11 28.89 -23.72 -22.17
C ALA A 11 29.65 -22.41 -21.92
N ARG A 12 30.16 -21.80 -23.00
CA ARG A 12 30.86 -20.52 -22.91
C ARG A 12 29.85 -19.38 -23.08
N ARG A 13 29.37 -18.81 -21.97
CA ARG A 13 28.53 -17.61 -22.01
C ARG A 13 29.42 -16.36 -22.08
N ARG A 14 29.34 -15.62 -23.19
CA ARG A 14 29.88 -14.26 -23.27
C ARG A 14 28.91 -13.33 -22.56
N LEU A 15 29.37 -12.71 -21.48
CA LEU A 15 28.65 -11.61 -20.84
C LEU A 15 28.92 -10.33 -21.65
N ASP A 16 27.89 -9.52 -21.89
CA ASP A 16 28.09 -8.17 -22.41
C ASP A 16 28.80 -7.35 -21.31
N PRO A 17 30.00 -6.80 -21.55
CA PRO A 17 30.73 -6.05 -20.53
C PRO A 17 30.17 -4.64 -20.33
N ARG A 18 29.19 -4.20 -21.14
CA ARG A 18 28.57 -2.89 -20.94
C ARG A 18 27.87 -2.88 -19.58
N PRO A 19 28.20 -1.90 -18.72
CA PRO A 19 27.44 -1.72 -17.49
C PRO A 19 25.97 -1.48 -17.85
N PRO A 20 25.02 -2.04 -17.07
CA PRO A 20 23.60 -1.73 -17.27
C PRO A 20 23.43 -0.20 -17.25
N ALA A 21 22.57 0.31 -18.13
CA ALA A 21 22.30 1.74 -18.15
C ALA A 21 21.75 2.16 -16.78
N LEU A 22 22.39 3.16 -16.16
CA LEU A 22 21.96 3.72 -14.88
C LEU A 22 21.24 5.05 -15.16
N HIS A 23 19.95 5.08 -14.90
CA HIS A 23 19.10 6.27 -15.04
C HIS A 23 19.02 7.01 -13.71
N THR A 24 19.05 8.34 -13.73
CA THR A 24 18.82 9.16 -12.52
C THR A 24 17.64 10.08 -12.78
N LEU A 25 16.59 9.94 -11.97
CA LEU A 25 15.31 10.62 -12.14
C LEU A 25 14.91 11.34 -10.86
N SER A 26 14.13 12.41 -11.01
CA SER A 26 13.38 13.03 -9.91
C SER A 26 11.90 12.90 -10.20
N VAL A 27 11.14 12.41 -9.23
CA VAL A 27 9.70 12.20 -9.33
C VAL A 27 9.02 13.07 -8.29
N ASP A 28 8.17 13.97 -8.77
CA ASP A 28 7.37 14.85 -7.92
C ASP A 28 6.11 14.13 -7.44
N LEU A 29 5.95 14.03 -6.13
CA LEU A 29 4.82 13.38 -5.47
C LEU A 29 3.88 14.40 -4.79
N THR A 30 3.97 15.67 -5.16
CA THR A 30 3.00 16.68 -4.74
C THR A 30 1.57 16.25 -5.13
N GLU A 31 0.62 16.45 -4.22
CA GLU A 31 -0.80 16.07 -4.36
C GLU A 31 -1.05 14.56 -4.48
N VAL A 32 -0.08 13.71 -4.12
CA VAL A 32 -0.29 12.26 -4.08
C VAL A 32 -0.96 11.88 -2.76
N GLU A 33 -2.16 11.30 -2.86
CA GLU A 33 -3.03 11.04 -1.71
C GLU A 33 -2.84 9.65 -1.10
N ASN A 34 -2.26 8.70 -1.86
CA ASN A 34 -2.09 7.32 -1.39
C ASN A 34 -0.85 6.62 -1.99
N PRO A 35 -0.36 5.53 -1.35
CA PRO A 35 0.82 4.80 -1.82
C PRO A 35 0.67 4.22 -3.23
N GLY A 36 -0.55 3.84 -3.62
CA GLY A 36 -0.83 3.31 -4.96
C GLY A 36 -0.54 4.34 -6.05
N GLN A 37 -1.04 5.57 -5.88
CA GLN A 37 -0.76 6.69 -6.78
C GLN A 37 0.73 7.03 -6.83
N ALA A 38 1.43 7.00 -5.69
CA ALA A 38 2.87 7.22 -5.63
C ALA A 38 3.62 6.18 -6.49
N ARG A 39 3.28 4.89 -6.31
CA ARG A 39 3.84 3.78 -7.08
C ARG A 39 3.52 3.91 -8.56
N ASP A 40 2.30 4.25 -8.92
CA ASP A 40 1.90 4.44 -10.33
C ASP A 40 2.68 5.57 -10.99
N ARG A 41 2.91 6.68 -10.29
CA ARG A 41 3.69 7.81 -10.80
C ARG A 41 5.17 7.44 -10.99
N VAL A 42 5.75 6.71 -10.04
CA VAL A 42 7.11 6.16 -10.17
C VAL A 42 7.20 5.17 -11.33
N ARG A 43 6.21 4.27 -11.49
CA ARG A 43 6.16 3.31 -12.60
C ARG A 43 6.08 4.02 -13.95
N GLY A 44 5.26 5.06 -14.04
CA GLY A 44 5.16 5.92 -15.22
C GLY A 44 6.49 6.56 -15.60
N ALA A 45 7.25 7.06 -14.62
CA ALA A 45 8.56 7.66 -14.83
C ALA A 45 9.64 6.65 -15.30
N LEU A 46 9.48 5.37 -14.94
CA LEU A 46 10.39 4.29 -15.32
C LEU A 46 10.00 3.59 -16.63
N SER A 47 8.82 3.86 -17.17
CA SER A 47 8.32 3.17 -18.35
C SER A 47 9.22 3.40 -19.57
N GLY A 48 9.60 2.31 -20.26
CA GLY A 48 10.45 2.35 -21.45
C GLY A 48 11.96 2.45 -21.15
N LEU A 49 12.36 2.45 -19.89
CA LEU A 49 13.77 2.38 -19.48
C LEU A 49 14.20 0.93 -19.26
N ALA A 50 15.51 0.68 -19.40
CA ALA A 50 16.11 -0.62 -19.12
C ALA A 50 17.41 -0.47 -18.32
N GLY A 51 17.73 -1.46 -17.49
CA GLY A 51 18.88 -1.48 -16.59
C GLY A 51 18.50 -1.11 -15.16
N ALA A 52 19.22 -0.16 -14.57
CA ALA A 52 19.02 0.27 -13.19
C ALA A 52 18.57 1.74 -13.13
N ALA A 53 17.80 2.11 -12.10
CA ALA A 53 17.38 3.50 -11.91
C ALA A 53 17.60 3.97 -10.46
N ARG A 54 18.13 5.18 -10.32
CA ARG A 54 18.13 5.94 -9.07
C ARG A 54 17.04 7.00 -9.14
N ILE A 55 16.14 7.00 -8.17
CA ILE A 55 14.94 7.83 -8.16
C ILE A 55 14.97 8.67 -6.90
N ARG A 56 14.93 9.99 -7.05
CA ARG A 56 14.73 10.91 -5.95
C ARG A 56 13.26 11.32 -5.92
N LEU A 57 12.57 11.02 -4.83
CA LEU A 57 11.21 11.48 -4.60
C LEU A 57 11.28 12.89 -4.00
N ILE A 58 10.51 13.81 -4.57
CA ILE A 58 10.45 15.21 -4.13
C ILE A 58 8.99 15.63 -3.99
N GLY A 59 8.74 16.68 -3.22
CA GLY A 59 7.43 17.30 -3.10
C GLY A 59 6.75 17.05 -1.76
N GLU A 60 5.49 17.47 -1.71
CA GLU A 60 4.64 17.43 -0.52
C GLU A 60 3.46 16.49 -0.83
N PRO A 61 3.62 15.18 -0.58
CA PRO A 61 2.52 14.24 -0.79
C PRO A 61 1.45 14.50 0.29
N ASP A 62 0.19 14.51 -0.15
CA ASP A 62 -0.94 14.86 0.71
C ASP A 62 -1.16 13.75 1.74
N ASP A 63 -0.91 14.08 3.00
CA ASP A 63 -1.22 13.22 4.15
C ASP A 63 -0.55 11.83 4.08
N LEU A 64 0.51 11.69 3.29
CA LEU A 64 1.16 10.41 2.98
C LEU A 64 2.62 10.40 3.42
N HIS A 65 2.89 9.72 4.53
CA HIS A 65 4.25 9.30 4.88
C HIS A 65 4.66 8.10 4.03
N LEU A 66 5.59 8.31 3.11
CA LEU A 66 6.24 7.27 2.31
C LEU A 66 7.54 6.85 2.95
N HIS A 67 7.80 5.54 2.94
CA HIS A 67 9.07 4.94 3.33
C HIS A 67 9.78 4.35 2.11
N GLU A 68 11.08 4.13 2.21
CA GLU A 68 11.84 3.45 1.14
C GLU A 68 11.29 2.04 0.87
N ASP A 69 10.81 1.36 1.92
CA ASP A 69 10.23 0.02 1.86
C ASP A 69 8.94 -0.05 1.02
N ASP A 70 8.23 1.06 0.84
CA ASP A 70 7.05 1.14 -0.04
C ASP A 70 7.39 0.88 -1.51
N PHE A 71 8.67 1.01 -1.86
CA PHE A 71 9.23 0.79 -3.19
C PHE A 71 10.17 -0.42 -3.26
N SER A 72 10.21 -1.24 -2.22
CA SER A 72 11.02 -2.46 -2.18
C SER A 72 10.43 -3.60 -3.03
N THR A 73 11.27 -4.60 -3.32
CA THR A 73 10.90 -5.82 -4.06
C THR A 73 9.91 -6.66 -3.25
N GLY A 74 8.63 -6.34 -3.36
CA GLY A 74 7.52 -6.95 -2.62
C GLY A 74 6.30 -6.04 -2.55
N SER A 75 6.53 -4.74 -2.37
CA SER A 75 5.50 -3.70 -2.36
C SER A 75 5.36 -3.00 -3.72
N PHE A 76 6.38 -3.09 -4.57
CA PHE A 76 6.44 -2.43 -5.86
C PHE A 76 6.84 -3.39 -6.99
N GLU A 77 5.99 -3.49 -8.00
CA GLU A 77 6.28 -4.22 -9.23
C GLU A 77 7.06 -3.34 -10.20
N LEU A 78 8.28 -3.79 -10.52
CA LEU A 78 9.17 -3.10 -11.45
C LEU A 78 8.63 -3.21 -12.89
N PRO A 79 8.67 -2.12 -13.68
CA PRO A 79 8.37 -2.22 -15.11
C PRO A 79 9.38 -3.09 -15.86
N ASP A 80 8.94 -3.71 -16.95
CA ASP A 80 9.76 -4.52 -17.84
C ASP A 80 11.03 -3.78 -18.27
N GLY A 81 12.19 -4.45 -18.13
CA GLY A 81 13.49 -3.92 -18.50
C GLY A 81 14.26 -3.27 -17.34
N ILE A 82 13.57 -2.85 -16.26
CA ILE A 82 14.23 -2.40 -15.04
C ILE A 82 14.54 -3.60 -14.15
N GLU A 83 15.82 -3.77 -13.83
CA GLU A 83 16.33 -4.87 -12.99
C GLU A 83 16.46 -4.45 -11.53
N GLN A 84 16.67 -3.15 -11.28
CA GLN A 84 16.90 -2.61 -9.95
C GLN A 84 16.52 -1.14 -9.87
N ILE A 85 15.95 -0.75 -8.72
CA ILE A 85 15.77 0.65 -8.36
C ILE A 85 16.42 0.97 -7.02
N LEU A 86 16.89 2.19 -6.88
CA LEU A 86 17.26 2.81 -5.61
C LEU A 86 16.39 4.05 -5.44
N VAL A 87 15.58 4.07 -4.40
CA VAL A 87 14.68 5.18 -4.10
C VAL A 87 15.26 6.01 -2.96
N ASP A 88 15.28 7.32 -3.14
CA ASP A 88 15.73 8.31 -2.16
C ASP A 88 14.53 9.19 -1.81
N ILE A 89 14.04 9.05 -0.58
CA ILE A 89 12.85 9.77 -0.07
C ILE A 89 13.20 11.08 0.64
N SER A 90 14.48 11.43 0.77
CA SER A 90 14.93 12.61 1.53
C SER A 90 14.44 13.96 0.97
N GLY A 91 13.89 13.96 -0.24
CA GLY A 91 13.28 15.13 -0.87
C GLY A 91 11.79 15.31 -0.56
N LEU A 92 11.16 14.38 0.15
CA LEU A 92 9.76 14.50 0.55
C LEU A 92 9.63 15.30 1.84
N THR A 93 8.64 16.20 1.85
CA THR A 93 8.27 16.92 3.07
C THR A 93 7.00 16.29 3.62
N PRO A 94 7.04 15.71 4.82
CA PRO A 94 5.86 15.09 5.41
C PRO A 94 4.80 16.16 5.74
N PRO A 95 3.51 15.78 5.68
CA PRO A 95 2.38 16.69 5.90
C PRO A 95 2.24 17.11 7.38
N TYR A 96 2.69 16.28 8.31
CA TYR A 96 2.74 16.58 9.74
C TYR A 96 4.12 16.22 10.31
N ASP A 97 4.73 17.14 11.04
CA ASP A 97 5.88 16.85 11.89
C ASP A 97 5.38 16.29 13.23
N LEU A 98 5.27 14.97 13.31
CA LEU A 98 4.72 14.29 14.49
C LEU A 98 5.60 14.50 15.74
N GLU A 99 6.91 14.63 15.58
CA GLU A 99 7.83 14.87 16.70
C GLU A 99 7.64 16.27 17.27
N GLN A 100 7.46 17.27 16.40
CA GLN A 100 7.13 18.62 16.80
C GLN A 100 5.76 18.66 17.49
N ILE A 101 4.74 18.03 16.88
CA ILE A 101 3.37 18.04 17.42
C ILE A 101 3.32 17.35 18.78
N GLU A 102 4.02 16.24 18.98
CA GLU A 102 4.07 15.52 20.26
C GLU A 102 4.55 16.40 21.44
N GLN A 103 5.42 17.37 21.18
CA GLN A 103 5.95 18.28 22.20
C GLN A 103 5.02 19.46 22.50
N GLU A 104 3.95 19.64 21.73
CA GLU A 104 3.00 20.72 21.94
C GLU A 104 2.13 20.47 23.18
N PRO A 105 1.94 21.47 24.08
CA PRO A 105 0.99 21.38 25.19
C PRO A 105 -0.46 21.60 24.69
N THR A 106 -0.84 20.91 23.62
CA THR A 106 -2.13 21.06 22.90
C THR A 106 -2.87 19.72 22.85
N VAL A 107 -4.13 19.75 22.43
CA VAL A 107 -4.92 18.52 22.21
C VAL A 107 -4.27 17.65 21.12
N ARG A 108 -3.67 18.26 20.10
CA ARG A 108 -2.93 17.57 19.03
C ARG A 108 -1.71 16.85 19.60
N GLY A 109 -0.90 17.51 20.42
CA GLY A 109 0.25 16.88 21.07
C GLY A 109 -0.14 15.74 22.02
N MET A 110 -1.17 15.95 22.85
CA MET A 110 -1.71 14.90 23.72
C MET A 110 -2.28 13.70 22.95
N PHE A 111 -2.85 13.93 21.76
CA PHE A 111 -3.34 12.87 20.89
C PHE A 111 -2.19 12.02 20.33
N VAL A 112 -1.14 12.67 19.80
CA VAL A 112 0.05 11.96 19.30
C VAL A 112 0.71 11.13 20.39
N GLN A 113 0.90 11.71 21.59
CA GLN A 113 1.47 10.98 22.74
C GLN A 113 0.67 9.72 23.08
N ARG A 114 -0.66 9.83 23.19
CA ARG A 114 -1.51 8.69 23.55
C ARG A 114 -1.50 7.58 22.52
N VAL A 115 -1.53 7.93 21.23
CA VAL A 115 -1.52 6.93 20.16
C VAL A 115 -0.18 6.21 20.09
N ARG A 116 0.94 6.90 20.37
CA ARG A 116 2.28 6.28 20.48
C ARG A 116 2.47 5.43 21.73
N GLU A 117 1.75 5.74 22.81
CA GLU A 117 1.74 4.94 24.04
C GLU A 117 0.90 3.66 23.90
N ASP A 118 -0.02 3.61 22.92
CA ASP A 118 -0.81 2.43 22.62
C ASP A 118 0.02 1.39 21.82
N ASP A 119 -0.18 0.10 22.11
CA ASP A 119 0.49 -1.02 21.43
C ASP A 119 -0.24 -1.35 20.12
N LEU A 120 -0.16 -0.45 19.15
CA LEU A 120 -0.72 -0.60 17.81
C LEU A 120 0.35 -1.12 16.84
N ASP A 121 -0.08 -1.86 15.81
CA ASP A 121 0.83 -2.13 14.71
C ASP A 121 1.16 -0.81 13.97
N PRO A 122 2.34 -0.69 13.34
CA PRO A 122 2.80 0.57 12.75
C PRO A 122 1.86 1.14 11.67
N GLU A 123 1.11 0.28 10.97
CA GLU A 123 0.18 0.71 9.94
C GLU A 123 -1.09 1.30 10.56
N THR A 124 -1.65 0.65 11.57
CA THR A 124 -2.79 1.15 12.34
C THR A 124 -2.45 2.42 13.10
N GLU A 125 -1.30 2.48 13.79
CA GLU A 125 -0.82 3.68 14.50
C GLU A 125 -0.80 4.88 13.55
N ARG A 126 -0.20 4.69 12.37
CA ARG A 126 -0.10 5.72 11.34
C ARG A 126 -1.47 6.20 10.88
N LEU A 127 -2.40 5.29 10.58
CA LEU A 127 -3.74 5.65 10.12
C LEU A 127 -4.50 6.44 11.18
N VAL A 128 -4.39 6.03 12.45
CA VAL A 128 -5.00 6.73 13.58
C VAL A 128 -4.41 8.12 13.75
N LEU A 129 -3.08 8.27 13.73
CA LEU A 129 -2.41 9.56 13.86
C LEU A 129 -2.84 10.55 12.77
N LEU A 130 -2.84 10.12 11.52
CA LEU A 130 -3.23 10.96 10.39
C LEU A 130 -4.71 11.34 10.46
N ALA A 131 -5.60 10.36 10.65
CA ALA A 131 -7.04 10.61 10.71
C ALA A 131 -7.43 11.50 11.90
N GLY A 132 -6.82 11.28 13.07
CA GLY A 132 -7.13 12.04 14.27
C GLY A 132 -6.57 13.47 14.23
N LEU A 133 -5.35 13.68 13.76
CA LEU A 133 -4.82 15.04 13.56
C LEU A 133 -5.65 15.81 12.53
N ARG A 134 -6.13 15.13 11.49
CA ARG A 134 -7.04 15.69 10.48
C ARG A 134 -8.38 16.14 11.07
N ALA A 135 -9.02 15.27 11.85
CA ALA A 135 -10.27 15.58 12.54
C ALA A 135 -10.09 16.76 13.51
N LEU A 136 -8.93 16.87 14.17
CA LEU A 136 -8.59 17.99 15.04
C LEU A 136 -8.38 19.30 14.27
N ASP A 137 -7.88 19.23 13.04
CA ASP A 137 -7.70 20.38 12.15
C ASP A 137 -8.98 20.73 11.35
N GLY A 138 -10.10 20.02 11.60
CA GLY A 138 -11.42 20.28 11.01
C GLY A 138 -11.54 19.89 9.53
N ARG A 139 -10.71 18.94 9.09
CA ARG A 139 -10.69 18.41 7.72
C ARG A 139 -11.37 17.02 7.71
N ASP A 140 -12.49 16.88 6.98
CA ASP A 140 -13.36 15.68 7.01
C ASP A 140 -13.32 14.85 5.70
N ASP A 141 -12.33 15.08 4.85
CA ASP A 141 -12.21 14.52 3.50
C ASP A 141 -11.61 13.10 3.44
N LEU A 142 -11.17 12.53 4.57
CA LEU A 142 -10.75 11.13 4.67
C LEU A 142 -11.89 10.26 5.21
N ALA A 143 -12.79 9.82 4.33
CA ALA A 143 -13.74 8.76 4.67
C ALA A 143 -12.97 7.43 4.66
N VAL A 144 -12.61 6.92 5.84
CA VAL A 144 -12.16 5.53 6.00
C VAL A 144 -13.33 4.64 5.62
N VAL A 145 -13.34 4.17 4.37
CA VAL A 145 -14.27 3.13 3.92
C VAL A 145 -13.89 1.85 4.65
N ASP A 146 -14.84 1.35 5.43
CA ASP A 146 -14.78 0.20 6.33
C ASP A 146 -14.55 -1.14 5.57
N GLU A 147 -13.41 -1.27 4.85
CA GLU A 147 -13.03 -2.50 4.13
C GLU A 147 -12.32 -3.53 5.02
N LEU A 148 -12.01 -3.20 6.27
CA LEU A 148 -11.43 -4.15 7.24
C LEU A 148 -12.45 -5.06 7.94
N ARG A 149 -13.72 -5.05 7.50
CA ARG A 149 -14.79 -5.89 8.06
C ARG A 149 -15.34 -6.94 7.09
N MET A 150 -14.50 -7.76 6.46
CA MET A 150 -14.93 -9.08 5.96
C MET A 150 -13.77 -10.09 5.92
N GLY A 151 -13.40 -10.59 7.10
CA GLY A 151 -12.44 -11.69 7.25
C GLY A 151 -12.81 -12.69 8.35
N ALA A 152 -14.05 -12.68 8.86
CA ALA A 152 -14.51 -13.60 9.89
C ALA A 152 -15.58 -14.56 9.32
N SER A 153 -15.08 -15.72 8.89
CA SER A 153 -15.69 -17.05 9.00
C SER A 153 -17.14 -17.13 9.51
N GLU A 154 -18.06 -17.51 8.63
CA GLU A 154 -19.15 -18.42 9.00
C GLU A 154 -19.60 -19.24 7.79
N ALA A 155 -18.85 -20.30 7.48
CA ALA A 155 -19.36 -21.43 6.70
C ALA A 155 -20.26 -22.26 7.62
N ALA A 156 -21.45 -21.74 7.92
CA ALA A 156 -22.51 -22.47 8.61
C ALA A 156 -23.41 -23.19 7.60
N HIS A 157 -23.57 -24.49 7.85
CA HIS A 157 -24.42 -25.48 7.17
C HIS A 157 -25.74 -24.96 6.56
N PRO A 158 -26.20 -25.53 5.43
CA PRO A 158 -27.58 -25.36 4.99
C PRO A 158 -28.53 -26.05 5.98
N ILE A 159 -29.26 -25.25 6.76
CA ILE A 159 -30.34 -25.72 7.62
C ILE A 159 -31.45 -26.31 6.76
N GLY A 160 -31.89 -27.50 7.19
CA GLY A 160 -32.91 -28.31 6.55
C GLY A 160 -34.25 -27.61 6.35
N GLN A 161 -34.85 -28.01 5.24
CA GLN A 161 -36.24 -27.91 4.87
C GLN A 161 -37.18 -28.31 6.04
N PRO A 162 -38.12 -27.47 6.48
CA PRO A 162 -39.19 -27.92 7.35
C PRO A 162 -40.28 -28.57 6.49
N ALA A 163 -40.50 -29.86 6.73
CA ALA A 163 -41.71 -30.56 6.32
C ALA A 163 -42.82 -30.38 7.36
N ALA A 164 -44.05 -30.42 6.84
CA ALA A 164 -45.36 -30.58 7.49
C ALA A 164 -46.13 -29.28 7.74
N ALA A 165 -47.45 -29.21 7.56
CA ALA A 165 -48.46 -30.03 6.89
C ALA A 165 -49.79 -29.27 7.07
N ASP A 166 -50.77 -29.62 6.24
CA ASP A 166 -52.20 -29.56 6.57
C ASP A 166 -52.88 -28.18 6.47
N ASP A 167 -53.46 -27.89 5.31
CA ASP A 167 -54.70 -27.12 5.26
C ASP A 167 -55.68 -27.79 4.29
N ARG A 168 -56.80 -28.26 4.85
CA ARG A 168 -57.90 -28.94 4.16
C ARG A 168 -58.74 -27.92 3.40
N PRO A 169 -59.28 -28.24 2.22
CA PRO A 169 -60.49 -27.59 1.75
C PRO A 169 -61.72 -28.38 2.21
N ASP A 170 -62.57 -27.70 2.99
CA ASP A 170 -63.92 -28.12 3.36
C ASP A 170 -64.89 -27.95 2.17
N ASN A 171 -65.72 -28.97 2.02
CA ASN A 171 -66.92 -29.22 1.22
C ASN A 171 -67.60 -28.10 0.40
N GLY A 172 -68.15 -28.52 -0.75
CA GLY A 172 -69.56 -28.22 -1.06
C GLY A 172 -69.96 -28.00 -2.53
N GLU A 173 -70.92 -28.81 -3.00
CA GLU A 173 -71.83 -28.63 -4.16
C GLU A 173 -71.26 -28.76 -5.59
N ALA A 174 -71.92 -29.35 -6.59
CA ALA A 174 -73.21 -30.01 -6.83
C ALA A 174 -72.99 -30.81 -8.17
N ALA A 175 -73.71 -31.83 -8.62
CA ALA A 175 -75.05 -32.35 -8.44
C ALA A 175 -75.06 -33.83 -8.90
#